data_AF-A0A8T3RAW5-F1
#
_entry.id   AF-A0A8T3RAW5-F1
#
_cell.length_a   1.000
_cell.length_b   1.000
_cell.length_c   1.000
_cell.angle_alpha   90.00
_cell.angle_beta   90.00
_cell.angle_gamma   90.00
#
_symmetry.space_group_name_H-M   'P 1'
#
loop_
_entity.id
_entity.type
_entity.pdbx_description
1 polymer ?
#
loop_
_entity_poly.entity_id
_entity_poly.type
_entity_poly.pdbx_seq_one_letter_code
_entity_poly.pdbx_strand_id
1 'polypeptide(L)'
;MYVDTSAIFDGRITDVAAAGFLIGTLVVPRFVLEGLQRIADSTDSARRTRGRRGLEILTQLQKDPRVSFELSDEDASAIDEVDAKLVSLARARNGAVLTTDHNLNRVAQLQGVRVLDLNHLTNALKPTFLSGEEMRVKVIQQGKEPGQGVAYLDDAR
;
A
#
# COMPACT_ATOMS: atom_id res chain seq x y z
N MET A 1 -9.79 5.28 7.88
CA MET A 1 -9.10 5.11 6.59
C MET A 1 -9.55 3.78 6.01
N TYR A 2 -9.99 3.78 4.76
CA TYR A 2 -10.47 2.59 4.08
C TYR A 2 -9.33 1.91 3.34
N VAL A 3 -9.10 0.63 3.61
CA VAL A 3 -7.98 -0.11 3.02
C VAL A 3 -8.41 -0.86 1.76
N ASP A 4 -7.57 -0.80 0.75
CA ASP A 4 -7.69 -1.61 -0.46
C ASP A 4 -6.85 -2.90 -0.36
N THR A 5 -7.26 -3.91 -1.13
CA THR A 5 -6.60 -5.20 -1.29
C THR A 5 -5.12 -5.06 -1.68
N SER A 6 -4.77 -4.06 -2.50
CA SER A 6 -3.38 -3.82 -2.93
C SER A 6 -2.46 -3.49 -1.75
N ALA A 7 -2.89 -2.62 -0.83
CA ALA A 7 -2.14 -2.27 0.38
C ALA A 7 -2.00 -3.46 1.34
N ILE A 8 -3.01 -4.34 1.39
CA ILE A 8 -2.95 -5.56 2.19
C ILE A 8 -1.93 -6.54 1.61
N PHE A 9 -1.94 -6.77 0.29
CA PHE A 9 -0.98 -7.68 -0.35
C PHE A 9 0.46 -7.18 -0.33
N ASP A 10 0.65 -5.87 -0.33
CA ASP A 10 1.96 -5.26 -0.20
C ASP A 10 2.65 -5.62 1.13
N GLY A 11 1.86 -5.66 2.21
CA GLY A 11 2.30 -6.11 3.53
C GLY A 11 3.08 -5.07 4.34
N ARG A 12 3.65 -4.02 3.74
CA ARG A 12 4.33 -2.94 4.50
C ARG A 12 3.39 -2.19 5.45
N ILE A 13 2.07 -2.35 5.28
CA ILE A 13 1.06 -1.79 6.20
C ILE A 13 1.27 -2.24 7.66
N THR A 14 1.76 -3.46 7.91
CA THR A 14 2.06 -3.93 9.27
C THR A 14 3.28 -3.23 9.85
N ASP A 15 4.30 -2.97 9.03
CA ASP A 15 5.50 -2.22 9.44
C ASP A 15 5.16 -0.76 9.72
N VAL A 16 4.32 -0.14 8.89
CA VAL A 16 3.81 1.22 9.09
C VAL A 16 2.98 1.32 10.38
N ALA A 17 2.15 0.33 10.66
CA ALA A 17 1.43 0.22 11.94
C ALA A 17 2.39 0.05 13.12
N ALA A 18 3.39 -0.83 13.01
CA ALA A 18 4.37 -1.07 14.06
C ALA A 18 5.22 0.16 14.37
N ALA A 19 5.52 0.98 13.36
CA ALA A 19 6.23 2.25 13.48
C ALA A 19 5.35 3.40 14.02
N GLY A 20 4.05 3.18 14.20
CA GLY A 20 3.12 4.17 14.77
C GLY A 20 2.59 5.20 13.78
N PHE A 21 2.75 4.99 12.47
CA PHE A 21 2.29 5.92 11.44
C PHE A 21 0.84 5.65 10.98
N LEU A 22 0.25 4.52 11.37
CA LEU A 22 -1.14 4.20 11.06
C LEU A 22 -2.10 4.82 12.10
N ILE A 23 -2.33 6.12 12.00
CA ILE A 23 -3.15 6.89 12.95
C ILE A 23 -4.62 6.91 12.52
N GLY A 24 -5.53 6.61 13.47
CA GLY A 24 -6.97 6.57 13.25
C GLY A 24 -7.48 5.14 13.03
N THR A 25 -8.76 5.00 12.68
CA THR A 25 -9.38 3.68 12.47
C THR A 25 -9.10 3.15 11.07
N LEU A 26 -8.48 1.97 10.98
CA LEU A 26 -8.36 1.17 9.78
C LEU A 26 -9.69 0.45 9.54
N VAL A 27 -10.43 0.91 8.54
CA VAL A 27 -11.72 0.37 8.13
C VAL A 27 -11.50 -0.62 7.00
N VAL A 28 -11.93 -1.87 7.21
CA VAL A 28 -11.93 -2.92 6.20
C VAL A 28 -13.38 -3.20 5.82
N PRO A 29 -13.83 -2.77 4.63
CA PRO A 29 -15.17 -3.12 4.16
C PRO A 29 -15.31 -4.62 3.91
N ARG A 30 -16.49 -5.17 4.17
CA ARG A 30 -16.75 -6.60 4.00
C ARG A 30 -16.47 -7.09 2.57
N PHE A 31 -16.75 -6.29 1.55
CA PHE A 31 -16.46 -6.65 0.16
C PHE A 31 -14.95 -6.77 -0.16
N VAL A 32 -14.08 -6.05 0.57
CA VAL A 32 -12.61 -6.21 0.45
C VAL A 32 -12.18 -7.54 1.04
N LEU A 33 -12.72 -7.89 2.22
CA LEU A 33 -12.48 -9.18 2.86
C LEU A 33 -12.97 -10.35 2.00
N GLU A 34 -14.17 -10.25 1.41
CA GLU A 34 -14.71 -11.24 0.47
C GLU A 34 -13.83 -11.37 -0.78
N GLY A 35 -13.32 -10.26 -1.31
CA GLY A 35 -12.35 -10.25 -2.40
C GLY A 35 -11.09 -11.06 -2.07
N LEU A 36 -10.53 -10.87 -0.87
CA LEU A 36 -9.39 -11.64 -0.37
C LEU A 36 -9.71 -13.13 -0.18
N GLN A 37 -10.87 -13.46 0.36
CA GLN A 37 -11.33 -14.85 0.52
C GLN A 37 -11.46 -15.55 -0.83
N ARG A 38 -12.09 -14.92 -1.83
CA ARG A 38 -12.18 -15.47 -3.19
C ARG A 38 -10.81 -15.76 -3.79
N ILE A 39 -9.82 -14.90 -3.54
CA ILE A 39 -8.43 -15.12 -3.98
C ILE A 39 -7.79 -16.27 -3.19
N ALA A 40 -8.05 -16.37 -1.88
CA ALA A 40 -7.56 -17.45 -1.03
C ALA A 40 -8.17 -18.82 -1.37
N ASP A 41 -9.35 -18.86 -1.98
CA ASP A 41 -10.02 -20.08 -2.42
C ASP A 41 -9.76 -20.42 -3.91
N SER A 42 -8.90 -19.63 -4.58
CA SER A 42 -8.52 -19.85 -5.98
C SER A 42 -7.91 -21.23 -6.20
N THR A 43 -8.22 -21.84 -7.35
CA THR A 43 -7.58 -23.09 -7.82
C THR A 43 -6.11 -22.87 -8.13
N ASP A 44 -5.75 -21.70 -8.64
CA ASP A 44 -4.36 -21.26 -8.83
C ASP A 44 -3.62 -21.17 -7.49
N SER A 45 -2.52 -21.93 -7.37
CA SER A 45 -1.72 -22.05 -6.14
C SER A 45 -1.07 -20.74 -5.71
N ALA A 46 -0.59 -19.93 -6.65
CA ALA A 46 0.07 -18.66 -6.37
C ALA A 46 -0.96 -17.63 -5.86
N ARG A 47 -2.13 -17.55 -6.51
CA ARG A 47 -3.24 -16.70 -6.07
C ARG A 47 -3.73 -17.12 -4.68
N ARG A 48 -3.96 -18.41 -4.45
CA ARG A 48 -4.36 -18.94 -3.14
C ARG A 48 -3.37 -18.59 -2.03
N THR A 49 -2.07 -18.78 -2.27
CA THR A 49 -1.02 -18.42 -1.30
C THR A 49 -1.02 -16.93 -1.00
N ARG A 50 -1.16 -16.09 -2.03
CA ARG A 50 -1.26 -14.64 -1.88
C ARG A 50 -2.51 -14.22 -1.10
N GLY A 51 -3.68 -14.82 -1.39
CA GLY A 51 -4.93 -14.57 -0.68
C GLY A 51 -4.85 -14.90 0.81
N ARG A 52 -4.32 -16.08 1.14
CA ARG A 52 -4.10 -16.51 2.54
C ARG A 52 -3.18 -15.55 3.28
N ARG A 53 -2.07 -15.15 2.67
CA ARG A 53 -1.16 -14.14 3.25
C ARG A 53 -1.88 -12.80 3.50
N GLY A 54 -2.75 -12.36 2.61
CA GLY A 54 -3.54 -11.15 2.82
C GLY A 54 -4.48 -11.26 4.03
N LEU A 55 -5.15 -12.41 4.19
CA LEU A 55 -6.00 -12.68 5.36
C LEU A 55 -5.19 -12.75 6.67
N GLU A 56 -3.98 -13.31 6.63
CA GLU A 56 -3.05 -13.33 7.76
C GLU A 56 -2.65 -11.90 8.19
N ILE A 57 -2.35 -11.03 7.21
CA ILE A 57 -2.03 -9.62 7.46
C ILE A 57 -3.20 -8.88 8.13
N LEU A 58 -4.43 -9.07 7.64
CA LEU A 58 -5.62 -8.50 8.28
C LEU A 58 -5.81 -9.02 9.72
N THR A 59 -5.57 -10.31 9.95
CA THR A 59 -5.64 -10.91 11.28
C THR A 59 -4.60 -10.33 12.23
N GLN A 60 -3.38 -10.09 11.72
CA GLN A 60 -2.31 -9.45 12.49
C GLN A 60 -2.68 -8.01 12.85
N LEU A 61 -3.18 -7.22 11.89
CA LEU A 61 -3.61 -5.84 12.14
C LEU A 61 -4.78 -5.77 13.13
N GLN A 62 -5.75 -6.68 13.03
CA GLN A 62 -6.88 -6.74 13.96
C GLN A 62 -6.46 -7.04 15.41
N LYS A 63 -5.41 -7.87 15.59
CA LYS A 63 -4.90 -8.25 16.92
C LYS A 63 -3.87 -7.27 17.47
N ASP A 64 -3.40 -6.33 16.66
CA ASP A 64 -2.41 -5.35 17.07
C ASP A 64 -3.07 -4.25 17.92
N PRO A 65 -2.74 -4.11 19.21
CA PRO A 65 -3.36 -3.10 20.08
C PRO A 65 -3.05 -1.66 19.68
N ARG A 66 -2.07 -1.44 18.79
CA ARG A 66 -1.72 -0.12 18.24
C ARG A 66 -2.66 0.30 17.10
N VAL A 67 -3.39 -0.64 16.51
CA VAL A 67 -4.26 -0.41 15.36
C VAL A 67 -5.72 -0.37 15.84
N SER A 68 -6.39 0.77 15.64
CA SER A 68 -7.85 0.81 15.74
C SER A 68 -8.42 0.14 14.49
N PHE A 69 -8.94 -1.07 14.62
CA PHE A 69 -9.45 -1.87 13.50
C PHE A 69 -10.97 -1.92 13.50
N GLU A 70 -11.59 -1.70 12.35
CA GLU A 70 -13.03 -1.82 12.14
C GLU A 70 -13.31 -2.70 10.91
N LEU A 71 -14.07 -3.78 11.11
CA LEU A 71 -14.69 -4.51 10.00
C LEU A 71 -16.07 -3.86 9.73
N SER A 72 -16.23 -3.24 8.55
CA SER A 72 -17.42 -2.46 8.23
C SER A 72 -18.33 -3.18 7.25
N ASP A 73 -19.62 -3.16 7.55
CA ASP A 73 -20.69 -3.71 6.70
C ASP A 73 -21.26 -2.67 5.72
N GLU A 74 -20.69 -1.46 5.71
CA GLU A 74 -21.06 -0.43 4.76
C GLU A 74 -20.69 -0.87 3.34
N ASP A 75 -21.68 -0.78 2.44
CA ASP A 75 -21.51 -1.06 1.02
C ASP A 75 -22.26 -0.01 0.19
N ALA A 76 -21.62 0.45 -0.89
CA ALA A 76 -22.26 1.28 -1.90
C ALA A 76 -22.89 0.36 -2.96
N SER A 77 -24.00 -0.29 -2.60
CA SER A 77 -24.62 -1.36 -3.39
C SER A 77 -25.07 -0.95 -4.81
N ALA A 78 -25.19 0.35 -5.09
CA ALA A 78 -25.52 0.88 -6.42
C ALA A 78 -24.30 1.00 -7.35
N ILE A 79 -23.10 0.71 -6.87
CA ILE A 79 -21.85 0.79 -7.62
C ILE A 79 -21.30 -0.63 -7.77
N ASP A 80 -21.02 -1.10 -8.98
CA ASP A 80 -20.48 -2.46 -9.16
C ASP A 80 -18.98 -2.53 -8.91
N GLU A 81 -18.25 -1.50 -9.32
CA GLU A 81 -16.79 -1.45 -9.26
C GLU A 81 -16.29 -1.28 -7.82
N VAL A 82 -15.49 -2.23 -7.33
CA VAL A 82 -14.95 -2.28 -5.97
C VAL A 82 -14.20 -0.99 -5.61
N ASP A 83 -13.36 -0.51 -6.53
CA ASP A 83 -12.57 0.71 -6.36
C ASP A 83 -13.49 1.93 -6.18
N ALA A 84 -14.52 2.05 -7.01
CA ALA A 84 -15.50 3.12 -6.91
C ALA A 84 -16.34 3.03 -5.61
N LYS A 85 -16.69 1.83 -5.14
CA LYS A 85 -17.32 1.63 -3.81
C LYS A 85 -16.42 2.17 -2.70
N LEU A 86 -15.15 1.79 -2.71
CA LEU A 86 -14.14 2.21 -1.74
C LEU A 86 -14.00 3.74 -1.67
N VAL A 87 -13.89 4.39 -2.82
CA VAL A 87 -13.81 5.86 -2.92
C VAL A 87 -15.11 6.50 -2.44
N SER A 88 -16.27 5.97 -2.82
CA SER A 88 -17.58 6.48 -2.39
C SER A 88 -17.75 6.42 -0.87
N LEU A 89 -17.41 5.31 -0.23
CA LEU A 89 -17.48 5.13 1.21
C LEU A 89 -16.50 6.07 1.94
N ALA A 90 -15.26 6.13 1.48
CA ALA A 90 -14.27 7.05 2.02
C ALA A 90 -14.74 8.51 1.93
N ARG A 91 -15.36 8.91 0.82
CA ARG A 91 -15.92 10.25 0.65
C ARG A 91 -17.08 10.52 1.61
N ALA A 92 -18.02 9.58 1.73
CA ALA A 92 -19.19 9.72 2.58
C ALA A 92 -18.84 9.90 4.07
N ARG A 93 -17.76 9.26 4.53
CA ARG A 93 -17.25 9.40 5.91
C ARG A 93 -16.16 10.46 6.08
N ASN A 94 -15.87 11.27 5.05
CA ASN A 94 -14.75 12.22 5.04
C ASN A 94 -13.41 11.54 5.46
N GLY A 95 -13.24 10.29 5.05
CA GLY A 95 -12.09 9.46 5.31
C GLY A 95 -11.04 9.54 4.21
N ALA A 96 -10.06 8.64 4.29
CA ALA A 96 -9.00 8.49 3.31
C ALA A 96 -8.94 7.05 2.78
N VAL A 97 -8.46 6.86 1.55
CA VAL A 97 -8.17 5.54 0.97
C VAL A 97 -6.70 5.20 1.20
N LEU A 98 -6.42 4.01 1.71
CA LEU A 98 -5.08 3.44 1.86
C LEU A 98 -4.85 2.39 0.78
N THR A 99 -3.92 2.65 -0.14
CA THR A 99 -3.71 1.82 -1.33
C THR A 99 -2.24 1.84 -1.78
N THR A 100 -1.85 0.88 -2.61
CA THR A 100 -0.63 0.93 -3.43
C THR A 100 -0.95 1.00 -4.93
N ASP A 101 -2.23 0.96 -5.31
CA ASP A 101 -2.69 1.02 -6.68
C ASP A 101 -2.72 2.47 -7.20
N HIS A 102 -2.00 2.71 -8.30
CA HIS A 102 -1.86 4.04 -8.90
C HIS A 102 -3.17 4.54 -9.53
N ASN A 103 -4.00 3.66 -10.09
CA ASN A 103 -5.25 4.04 -10.73
C ASN A 103 -6.29 4.42 -9.68
N LEU A 104 -6.46 3.61 -8.63
CA LEU A 104 -7.33 3.92 -7.50
C LEU A 104 -6.90 5.22 -6.82
N ASN A 105 -5.59 5.43 -6.63
CA ASN A 105 -5.06 6.69 -6.11
C ASN A 105 -5.51 7.87 -7.00
N ARG A 106 -5.28 7.79 -8.31
CA ARG A 106 -5.63 8.88 -9.24
C ARG A 106 -7.12 9.19 -9.25
N VAL A 107 -7.97 8.16 -9.28
CA VAL A 107 -9.43 8.31 -9.26
C VAL A 107 -9.90 8.92 -7.93
N ALA A 108 -9.41 8.43 -6.80
CA ALA A 108 -9.76 8.94 -5.48
C ALA A 108 -9.41 10.43 -5.32
N GLN A 109 -8.21 10.84 -5.76
CA GLN A 109 -7.78 12.24 -5.73
C GLN A 109 -8.68 13.14 -6.59
N LEU A 110 -9.05 12.71 -7.80
CA LEU A 110 -9.94 13.47 -8.68
C LEU A 110 -11.34 13.66 -8.07
N GLN A 111 -11.79 12.73 -7.22
CA GLN A 111 -13.05 12.82 -6.50
C GLN A 111 -12.94 13.57 -5.16
N GLY A 112 -11.78 14.15 -4.85
CA GLY A 112 -11.53 14.91 -3.62
C GLY A 112 -11.36 14.06 -2.37
N VAL A 113 -11.05 12.77 -2.53
CA VAL A 113 -10.79 11.85 -1.42
C VAL A 113 -9.31 11.84 -1.10
N ARG A 114 -8.95 11.97 0.18
CA ARG A 114 -7.55 11.90 0.63
C ARG A 114 -7.01 10.49 0.37
N VAL A 115 -5.80 10.38 -0.16
CA VAL A 115 -5.13 9.10 -0.40
C VAL A 115 -3.88 8.98 0.47
N LEU A 116 -3.75 7.84 1.15
CA LEU A 116 -2.56 7.40 1.86
C LEU A 116 -1.90 6.32 0.98
N ASP A 117 -0.85 6.70 0.27
CA ASP A 117 -0.15 5.80 -0.67
C ASP A 117 1.15 5.30 -0.05
N LEU A 118 1.29 3.98 0.14
CA LEU A 118 2.50 3.39 0.74
C LEU A 118 3.73 3.53 -0.17
N ASN A 119 3.56 3.57 -1.49
CA ASN A 119 4.65 3.86 -2.43
C ASN A 119 5.12 5.30 -2.29
N HIS A 120 4.19 6.24 -2.13
CA HIS A 120 4.54 7.64 -1.86
C HIS A 120 5.25 7.78 -0.52
N LEU A 121 4.75 7.14 0.54
CA LEU A 121 5.41 7.12 1.85
C LEU A 121 6.84 6.58 1.75
N THR A 122 7.04 5.46 1.06
CA THR A 122 8.36 4.85 0.87
C THR A 122 9.31 5.79 0.14
N ASN A 123 8.84 6.46 -0.92
CA ASN A 123 9.64 7.43 -1.66
C ASN A 123 9.99 8.67 -0.81
N ALA A 124 9.08 9.12 0.06
CA ALA A 124 9.31 10.25 0.96
C ALA A 124 10.32 9.93 2.09
N LEU A 125 10.49 8.66 2.43
CA LEU A 125 11.45 8.19 3.43
C LEU A 125 12.86 7.95 2.84
N LYS A 126 13.03 8.05 1.52
CA LYS A 126 14.36 7.92 0.90
C LYS A 126 15.27 9.06 1.39
N PRO A 127 16.53 8.77 1.77
CA PRO A 127 17.47 9.80 2.17
C PRO A 127 17.58 10.89 1.10
N THR A 128 17.61 12.15 1.54
CA THR A 128 17.88 13.27 0.63
C THR A 128 19.38 13.52 0.65
N PHE A 129 20.07 13.26 -0.46
CA PHE A 129 21.49 13.58 -0.60
C PHE A 129 21.67 15.09 -0.78
N LEU A 130 22.66 15.65 -0.08
CA LEU A 130 23.02 17.07 -0.24
C LEU A 130 24.04 17.23 -1.38
N SER A 131 23.96 18.36 -2.09
CA SER A 131 24.98 18.70 -3.08
C SER A 131 26.34 18.86 -2.39
N GLY A 132 27.35 18.12 -2.84
CA GLY A 132 28.70 18.11 -2.24
C GLY A 132 28.93 16.99 -1.21
N GLU A 133 27.94 16.14 -0.94
CA GLU A 133 28.12 14.97 -0.09
C GLU A 133 28.92 13.88 -0.83
N GLU A 134 30.01 13.41 -0.22
CA GLU A 134 30.81 12.31 -0.77
C GLU A 134 30.07 10.98 -0.57
N MET A 135 29.78 10.29 -1.67
CA MET A 135 29.12 8.99 -1.65
C MET A 135 30.10 7.88 -2.04
N ARG A 136 30.07 6.77 -1.30
CA ARG A 136 30.77 5.54 -1.71
C ARG A 136 29.84 4.72 -2.59
N VAL A 137 30.25 4.50 -3.82
CA VAL A 137 29.51 3.67 -4.78
C VAL A 137 30.37 2.50 -5.23
N LYS A 138 29.73 1.37 -5.53
CA LYS A 138 30.43 0.23 -6.13
C LYS A 138 30.32 0.31 -7.64
N VAL A 139 31.46 0.42 -8.31
CA VAL A 139 31.52 0.37 -9.78
C VAL A 139 31.12 -1.03 -10.23
N ILE A 140 30.10 -1.11 -11.06
CA ILE A 140 29.56 -2.38 -11.59
C ILE A 140 29.92 -2.60 -13.06
N GLN A 141 30.30 -1.54 -13.78
CA GLN A 141 30.69 -1.62 -15.18
C GLN A 141 31.74 -0.56 -15.54
N GLN A 142 32.59 -0.85 -16.51
CA GLN A 142 33.52 0.14 -17.08
C GLN A 142 32.74 1.16 -17.93
N GLY A 143 33.10 2.44 -17.81
CA GLY A 143 32.52 3.52 -18.60
C GLY A 143 33.07 3.56 -20.04
N LYS A 144 32.54 4.48 -20.85
CA LYS A 144 32.95 4.61 -22.26
C LYS A 144 34.39 5.12 -22.41
N GLU A 145 34.81 6.02 -21.52
CA GLU A 145 36.14 6.64 -21.57
C GLU A 145 37.10 6.06 -20.52
N PRO A 146 38.42 6.11 -20.74
CA PRO A 146 39.42 5.74 -19.76
C PRO A 146 39.23 6.48 -18.44
N GLY A 147 39.18 5.73 -17.33
CA GLY A 147 38.95 6.29 -15.99
C GLY A 147 37.48 6.47 -15.60
N GLN A 148 36.52 6.12 -16.48
CA GLN A 148 35.10 6.12 -16.13
C GLN A 148 34.61 4.74 -15.66
N GLY A 149 33.65 4.75 -14.76
CA GLY A 149 32.90 3.59 -14.30
C GLY A 149 31.42 3.94 -14.14
N VAL A 150 30.55 2.96 -14.36
CA VAL A 150 29.11 3.05 -14.05
C VAL A 150 28.90 2.34 -12.72
N ALA A 151 28.21 3.02 -11.80
CA ALA A 151 27.84 2.49 -10.50
C ALA A 151 26.36 2.73 -10.26
N TYR A 152 25.74 1.86 -9.48
CA TYR A 152 24.43 2.11 -8.90
C TYR A 152 24.61 2.52 -7.45
N LEU A 153 23.74 3.42 -6.99
CA LEU A 153 23.56 3.66 -5.57
C LEU A 153 22.71 2.51 -5.01
N ASP A 154 23.03 2.03 -3.81
CA ASP A 154 22.33 0.90 -3.17
C ASP A 154 20.82 1.15 -2.94
N ASP A 155 20.34 2.37 -3.17
CA ASP A 155 18.94 2.79 -3.10
C ASP A 155 18.14 2.61 -4.40
N ALA A 156 18.69 1.90 -5.39
CA ALA A 156 18.05 1.55 -6.65
C ALA A 156 17.66 2.75 -7.54
N ARG A 157 18.55 3.74 -7.64
CA ARG A 157 18.55 4.77 -8.70
C ARG A 157 19.64 4.50 -9.74
#